data_AF-A0A5Z1RUV0-F1
#
_entry.id   AF-A0A5Z1RUV0-F1
#
_cell.length_a   1.000
_cell.length_b   1.000
_cell.length_c   1.000
_cell.angle_alpha   90.00
_cell.angle_beta   90.00
_cell.angle_gamma   90.00
#
_symmetry.space_group_name_H-M   'P 1'
#
loop_
_entity.id
_entity.type
_entity.pdbx_description
1 polymer ?
#
loop_
_entity_poly.entity_id
_entity_poly.type
_entity_poly.pdbx_seq_one_letter_code
_entity_poly.pdbx_strand_id
1 'polypeptide(L)'
;MSNKVIINKQEVQFGTQNNQIFCTSLDIAKVFGKQHKHILELIGEKFNNNEIKNFCEPNFRLSFKTRKIEGFRGKERKYPYYQLTKDGFSFIAMGLTGRKADKFKIEFINAFNEMQKLLQKEIKSPNKYLTDLMELIYPNLPQNDYKVSVVITDNPYSKEAKNVFSLNYLVDNRTPKDPKKLQ
;
A
#
# COMPACT_ATOMS: atom_id res chain seq x y z
N MET A 1 11.10 9.88 -9.88
CA MET A 1 10.47 10.96 -9.09
C MET A 1 10.59 10.60 -7.61
N SER A 2 10.80 11.54 -6.69
CA SER A 2 10.86 11.22 -5.25
C SER A 2 9.61 11.73 -4.54
N ASN A 3 8.89 10.84 -3.84
CA ASN A 3 7.74 11.22 -3.02
C ASN A 3 8.16 11.38 -1.56
N LYS A 4 7.64 12.40 -0.89
CA LYS A 4 7.91 12.69 0.52
C LYS A 4 6.71 12.27 1.34
N VAL A 5 6.94 11.50 2.41
CA VAL A 5 5.88 11.04 3.32
C VAL A 5 6.29 11.36 4.75
N ILE A 6 5.34 11.80 5.56
CA ILE A 6 5.56 12.10 6.97
C ILE A 6 5.19 10.87 7.81
N ILE A 7 6.16 10.29 8.50
CA ILE A 7 5.96 9.17 9.43
C ILE A 7 6.48 9.60 10.80
N ASN A 8 5.65 9.52 11.84
CA ASN A 8 6.01 9.98 13.20
C ASN A 8 6.57 11.42 13.24
N LYS A 9 5.97 12.34 12.48
CA LYS A 9 6.41 13.74 12.32
C LYS A 9 7.81 13.89 11.69
N GLN A 10 8.34 12.84 11.06
CA GLN A 10 9.60 12.88 10.34
C GLN A 10 9.33 12.73 8.84
N GLU A 11 9.94 13.61 8.06
CA GLU A 11 9.93 13.48 6.61
C GLU A 11 10.85 12.33 6.20
N VAL A 12 10.28 11.38 5.47
CA VAL A 12 10.98 10.26 4.84
C VAL A 12 10.89 10.46 3.34
N GLN A 13 12.06 10.48 2.68
CA GLN A 13 12.14 10.55 1.23
C GLN A 13 12.07 9.14 0.66
N PHE A 14 11.04 8.90 -0.14
CA PHE A 14 10.86 7.67 -0.87
C PHE A 14 11.33 7.86 -2.32
N GLY A 15 12.40 7.16 -2.70
CA GLY A 15 12.92 7.16 -4.07
C GLY A 15 12.22 6.11 -4.92
N THR A 16 11.98 6.41 -6.20
CA THR A 16 11.52 5.40 -7.18
C THR A 16 12.71 4.91 -8.00
N GLN A 17 13.02 3.62 -7.95
CA GLN A 17 13.93 2.97 -8.90
C GLN A 17 13.20 1.74 -9.46
N ASN A 18 13.07 1.64 -10.78
CA ASN A 18 12.34 0.55 -11.45
C ASN A 18 10.91 0.33 -10.90
N ASN A 19 10.14 1.41 -10.70
CA ASN A 19 8.79 1.38 -10.11
C ASN A 19 8.70 0.88 -8.65
N GLN A 20 9.82 0.64 -7.99
CA GLN A 20 9.85 0.29 -6.57
C GLN A 20 10.17 1.50 -5.70
N ILE A 21 9.45 1.60 -4.59
CA ILE A 21 9.61 2.66 -3.59
C ILE A 21 10.66 2.22 -2.56
N PHE A 22 11.66 3.07 -2.32
CA PHE A 22 12.75 2.81 -1.38
C PHE A 22 12.91 3.89 -0.30
N CYS A 23 13.29 3.50 0.92
CA CYS A 23 13.81 4.38 1.97
C CYS A 23 15.20 3.91 2.44
N THR A 24 15.81 4.58 3.41
CA THR A 24 17.13 4.20 3.95
C THR A 24 17.09 3.79 5.42
N SER A 25 18.09 3.05 5.89
CA SER A 25 18.23 2.72 7.32
C SER A 25 18.44 3.96 8.20
N LEU A 26 18.91 5.08 7.62
CA LEU A 26 18.98 6.38 8.29
C LEU A 26 17.57 6.94 8.56
N ASP A 27 16.65 6.79 7.60
CA ASP A 27 15.27 7.25 7.75
C ASP A 27 14.55 6.46 8.84
N ILE A 28 14.76 5.14 8.90
CA ILE A 28 14.23 4.27 9.97
C ILE A 28 14.73 4.74 11.34
N ALA A 29 16.04 4.95 11.47
CA ALA A 29 16.65 5.43 12.71
C ALA A 29 16.00 6.75 13.17
N LYS A 30 15.81 7.70 12.24
CA LYS A 30 15.19 9.01 12.50
C LYS A 30 13.72 8.89 12.89
N VAL A 31 12.92 8.13 12.14
CA VAL A 31 11.48 7.92 12.38
C VAL A 31 11.23 7.30 13.75
N PHE A 32 11.95 6.23 14.08
CA PHE A 32 11.73 5.47 15.31
C PHE A 32 12.56 5.96 16.49
N GLY A 33 13.41 6.98 16.30
CA GLY A 33 14.27 7.53 17.35
C GLY A 33 15.28 6.51 17.88
N LYS A 34 15.87 5.71 16.98
CA LYS A 34 16.89 4.71 17.31
C LYS A 34 18.26 5.17 16.80
N GLN A 35 19.32 4.65 17.41
CA GLN A 35 20.66 4.86 16.88
C GLN A 35 20.81 4.12 15.55
N HIS A 36 21.38 4.78 14.54
CA HIS A 36 21.58 4.17 13.22
C HIS A 36 22.44 2.90 13.28
N LYS A 37 23.46 2.88 14.15
CA LYS A 37 24.29 1.69 14.42
C LYS A 37 23.44 0.46 14.76
N HIS A 38 22.46 0.60 15.66
CA HIS A 38 21.60 -0.52 16.05
C HIS A 38 20.68 -0.98 14.90
N ILE A 39 20.28 -0.07 14.00
CA ILE A 39 19.51 -0.45 12.81
C ILE A 39 20.40 -1.24 11.82
N LEU A 40 21.67 -0.87 11.66
CA LEU A 40 22.61 -1.62 10.82
C LEU A 40 22.87 -3.02 11.38
N GLU A 41 23.10 -3.13 12.69
CA GLU A 41 23.28 -4.40 13.38
C GLU A 41 22.05 -5.29 13.21
N LEU A 42 20.86 -4.74 13.47
CA LEU A 42 19.61 -5.47 13.35
C LEU A 42 19.34 -5.97 11.93
N ILE A 43 19.67 -5.19 10.88
CA ILE A 43 19.58 -5.66 9.49
C ILE A 43 20.64 -6.73 9.21
N GLY A 44 21.88 -6.52 9.66
CA GLY A 44 22.98 -7.48 9.49
C GLY A 44 22.67 -8.85 10.12
N GLU A 45 22.04 -8.87 11.29
CA GLU A 45 21.58 -10.09 11.94
C GLU A 45 20.55 -10.86 11.11
N LYS A 46 19.71 -10.18 10.31
CA LYS A 46 18.74 -10.87 9.43
C LYS A 46 19.42 -11.64 8.31
N PHE A 47 20.55 -11.15 7.81
CA PHE A 47 21.35 -11.86 6.82
C PHE A 47 22.02 -13.13 7.37
N ASN A 48 22.16 -13.26 8.69
CA ASN A 48 22.70 -14.47 9.32
C ASN A 48 21.65 -15.61 9.42
N ASN A 49 20.37 -15.32 9.18
CA ASN A 49 19.32 -16.32 9.13
C ASN A 49 19.13 -16.82 7.69
N ASN A 50 19.64 -18.03 7.41
CA ASN A 50 19.58 -18.65 6.08
C ASN A 50 18.15 -18.88 5.57
N GLU A 51 17.16 -19.06 6.46
CA GLU A 51 15.77 -19.31 6.09
C GLU A 51 15.11 -18.09 5.42
N ILE A 52 15.58 -16.88 5.77
CA ILE A 52 15.02 -15.61 5.26
C ILE A 52 15.96 -14.90 4.29
N LYS A 53 17.04 -15.56 3.87
CA LYS A 53 18.05 -14.95 2.98
C LYS A 53 17.45 -14.50 1.64
N ASN A 54 16.60 -15.34 1.04
CA ASN A 54 15.88 -15.02 -0.20
C ASN A 54 14.93 -13.82 -0.07
N PHE A 55 14.45 -13.53 1.15
CA PHE A 55 13.71 -12.30 1.43
C PHE A 55 14.66 -11.11 1.64
N CYS A 56 15.78 -11.32 2.33
CA CYS A 56 16.68 -10.22 2.71
C CYS A 56 17.40 -9.61 1.49
N GLU A 57 17.93 -10.44 0.59
CA GLU A 57 18.72 -9.99 -0.57
C GLU A 57 18.01 -8.97 -1.47
N PRO A 58 16.74 -9.17 -1.90
CA PRO A 58 16.03 -8.19 -2.72
C PRO A 58 15.54 -6.97 -1.93
N ASN A 59 15.38 -7.08 -0.59
CA ASN A 59 14.75 -6.07 0.23
C ASN A 59 15.73 -5.15 0.99
N PHE A 60 17.00 -5.55 1.12
CA PHE A 60 18.05 -4.76 1.78
C PHE A 60 19.30 -4.67 0.90
N ARG A 61 19.60 -3.48 0.40
CA ARG A 61 20.80 -3.22 -0.40
C ARG A 61 21.80 -2.40 0.38
N LEU A 62 22.96 -2.98 0.70
CA LEU A 62 24.06 -2.25 1.33
C LEU A 62 24.60 -1.17 0.38
N SER A 63 24.75 0.04 0.90
CA SER A 63 25.23 1.22 0.19
C SER A 63 26.14 2.04 1.11
N PHE A 64 26.90 2.97 0.54
CA PHE A 64 27.85 3.79 1.28
C PHE A 64 27.69 5.26 0.92
N LYS A 65 27.68 6.13 1.93
CA LYS A 65 27.91 7.57 1.75
C LYS A 65 29.36 7.87 2.02
N THR A 66 30.00 8.58 1.11
CA THR A 66 31.37 9.04 1.29
C THR A 66 31.35 10.48 1.79
N ARG A 67 32.10 10.77 2.85
CA ARG A 67 32.37 12.14 3.29
C ARG A 67 33.86 12.36 3.40
N LYS A 68 34.30 13.56 3.00
CA LYS A 68 35.66 14.03 3.25
C LYS A 68 35.83 14.28 4.74
N ILE A 69 36.97 13.85 5.27
CA ILE A 69 37.37 14.12 6.65
C ILE A 69 38.06 15.48 6.65
N GLU A 70 37.41 16.47 7.24
CA GLU A 70 38.00 17.79 7.43
C GLU A 70 39.30 17.68 8.24
N GLY A 71 40.35 18.38 7.79
CA GLY A 71 41.66 18.39 8.43
C GLY A 71 42.62 17.25 8.07
N PHE A 72 42.19 16.22 7.32
CA PHE A 72 43.03 15.05 7.00
C PHE A 72 43.34 14.89 5.50
N ARG A 73 44.04 15.86 4.88
CA ARG A 73 44.58 15.78 3.49
C ARG A 73 43.67 15.10 2.47
N GLY A 74 42.37 15.43 2.47
CA GLY A 74 41.41 14.87 1.53
C GLY A 74 41.06 13.38 1.73
N LYS A 75 41.43 12.76 2.87
CA LYS A 75 40.97 11.40 3.20
C LYS A 75 39.45 11.37 3.29
N GLU A 76 38.88 10.29 2.76
CA GLU A 76 37.45 10.06 2.75
C GLU A 76 37.09 8.92 3.70
N ARG A 77 35.93 9.06 4.38
CA ARG A 77 35.34 8.01 5.20
C ARG A 77 34.04 7.55 4.56
N LYS A 78 33.90 6.22 4.44
CA LYS A 78 32.67 5.56 4.00
C LYS A 78 31.77 5.27 5.21
N TYR A 79 30.51 5.66 5.09
CA TYR A 79 29.47 5.42 6.08
C TYR A 79 28.43 4.46 5.49
N PRO A 80 28.34 3.22 6.00
CA PRO A 80 27.40 2.24 5.48
C PRO A 80 25.97 2.63 5.82
N TYR A 81 25.04 2.36 4.90
CA TYR A 81 23.61 2.39 5.13
C TYR A 81 22.93 1.37 4.22
N TYR A 82 21.73 0.92 4.58
CA TYR A 82 20.93 0.08 3.70
C TYR A 82 19.90 0.95 2.97
N GLN A 83 19.70 0.68 1.68
CA GLN A 83 18.47 1.01 0.97
C GLN A 83 17.49 -0.13 1.17
N LEU A 84 16.24 0.21 1.46
CA LEU A 84 15.19 -0.73 1.81
C LEU A 84 13.99 -0.54 0.90
N THR A 85 13.43 -1.62 0.41
CA THR A 85 12.10 -1.62 -0.23
C THR A 85 11.01 -1.34 0.80
N LYS A 86 9.76 -1.17 0.33
CA LYS A 86 8.57 -1.15 1.20
C LYS A 86 8.50 -2.37 2.14
N ASP A 87 8.80 -3.55 1.62
CA ASP A 87 8.66 -4.81 2.36
C ASP A 87 9.82 -4.98 3.36
N GLY A 88 11.04 -4.62 2.98
CA GLY A 88 12.19 -4.56 3.88
C GLY A 88 11.98 -3.58 5.03
N PHE A 89 11.46 -2.38 4.73
CA PHE A 89 11.08 -1.40 5.75
C PHE A 89 10.05 -1.97 6.73
N SER A 90 8.98 -2.58 6.19
CA SER A 90 7.88 -3.13 6.99
C SER A 90 8.37 -4.24 7.92
N PHE A 91 9.20 -5.15 7.39
CA PHE A 91 9.79 -6.24 8.15
C PHE A 91 10.60 -5.73 9.36
N ILE A 92 11.44 -4.72 9.14
CA ILE A 92 12.26 -4.13 10.21
C ILE A 92 11.38 -3.37 11.20
N ALA A 93 10.46 -2.53 10.72
CA ALA A 93 9.58 -1.72 11.56
C ALA A 93 8.73 -2.57 12.52
N MET A 94 8.27 -3.75 12.06
CA MET A 94 7.51 -4.70 12.89
C MET A 94 8.34 -5.28 14.05
N GLY A 95 9.64 -5.50 13.85
CA GLY A 95 10.56 -5.99 14.87
C GLY A 95 11.03 -4.94 15.88
N LEU A 96 10.83 -3.65 15.61
CA LEU A 96 11.23 -2.57 16.52
C LEU A 96 10.32 -2.47 17.75
N THR A 97 10.87 -2.00 18.87
CA THR A 97 10.16 -1.81 20.14
C THR A 97 10.11 -0.35 20.57
N GLY A 98 9.09 0.01 21.37
CA GLY A 98 8.91 1.31 22.01
C GLY A 98 7.78 2.15 21.40
N ARG A 99 7.39 3.22 22.12
CA ARG A 99 6.14 4.00 21.86
C ARG A 99 5.89 4.37 20.39
N LYS A 100 6.93 4.80 19.66
CA LYS A 100 6.82 5.15 18.22
C LYS A 100 6.62 3.94 17.31
N ALA A 101 7.26 2.81 17.65
CA ALA A 101 7.07 1.56 16.94
C ALA A 101 5.67 1.01 17.20
N ASP A 102 5.19 1.07 18.45
CA ASP A 102 3.84 0.62 18.81
C ASP A 102 2.75 1.44 18.10
N LYS A 103 2.90 2.78 18.05
CA LYS A 103 2.00 3.65 17.28
C LYS A 103 1.96 3.26 15.80
N PHE A 104 3.13 3.04 15.19
CA PHE A 104 3.22 2.63 13.80
C PHE A 104 2.54 1.28 13.55
N LYS A 105 2.74 0.30 14.44
CA LYS A 105 2.09 -1.03 14.33
C LYS A 105 0.57 -0.91 14.37
N ILE A 106 0.03 -0.08 15.27
CA ILE A 106 -1.41 0.18 15.35
C ILE A 106 -1.92 0.84 14.06
N GLU A 107 -1.22 1.86 13.56
CA GLU A 107 -1.59 2.53 12.30
C GLU A 107 -1.56 1.57 11.11
N PHE A 108 -0.56 0.68 11.05
CA PHE A 108 -0.46 -0.36 10.04
C PHE A 108 -1.63 -1.35 10.12
N ILE A 109 -1.97 -1.83 11.32
CA ILE A 109 -3.11 -2.74 11.54
C ILE A 109 -4.43 -2.08 11.13
N ASN A 110 -4.62 -0.80 11.46
CA ASN A 110 -5.82 -0.06 11.07
C ASN A 110 -5.93 0.08 9.55
N ALA A 111 -4.83 0.41 8.86
CA ALA A 111 -4.81 0.48 7.40
C ALA A 111 -5.11 -0.89 6.76
N PHE A 112 -4.60 -1.98 7.36
CA PHE A 112 -4.89 -3.33 6.90
C PHE A 112 -6.37 -3.68 7.08
N ASN A 113 -6.98 -3.35 8.21
CA ASN A 113 -8.40 -3.58 8.46
C ASN A 113 -9.30 -2.79 7.51
N GLU A 114 -8.93 -1.55 7.18
CA GLU A 114 -9.65 -0.76 6.18
C GLU A 114 -9.52 -1.38 4.78
N MET A 115 -8.33 -1.84 4.40
CA MET A 115 -8.14 -2.58 3.15
C MET A 115 -8.98 -3.87 3.13
N GLN A 116 -9.00 -4.62 4.22
CA GLN A 116 -9.84 -5.81 4.35
C GLN A 116 -11.32 -5.48 4.18
N LYS A 117 -11.81 -4.39 4.78
CA LYS A 117 -13.20 -3.93 4.59
C LYS A 117 -13.49 -3.57 3.14
N LEU A 118 -12.54 -2.94 2.43
CA LEU A 118 -12.70 -2.63 1.01
C LEU A 118 -12.78 -3.90 0.16
N LEU A 119 -11.95 -4.90 0.44
CA LEU A 119 -11.98 -6.20 -0.24
C LEU A 119 -13.24 -7.01 0.12
N GLN A 120 -13.70 -6.95 1.36
CA GLN A 120 -14.95 -7.60 1.79
C GLN A 120 -16.20 -6.92 1.24
N LYS A 121 -16.10 -5.66 0.81
CA LYS A 121 -17.15 -4.95 0.06
C LYS A 121 -17.25 -5.40 -1.40
N GLU A 122 -16.43 -6.36 -1.85
CA GLU A 122 -16.76 -7.13 -3.05
C GLU A 122 -18.22 -7.58 -2.96
N ILE A 123 -19.01 -7.26 -4.00
CA ILE A 123 -20.43 -7.57 -4.08
C ILE A 123 -20.55 -9.09 -4.21
N LYS A 124 -20.49 -9.80 -3.08
CA LYS A 124 -20.74 -11.24 -3.01
C LYS A 124 -22.23 -11.43 -2.88
N SER A 125 -22.89 -11.48 -4.03
CA SER A 125 -24.27 -11.95 -4.11
C SER A 125 -24.29 -13.45 -3.75
N PRO A 126 -25.23 -13.94 -2.92
CA PRO A 126 -25.47 -15.37 -2.75
C PRO A 126 -25.81 -16.06 -4.08
N ASN A 127 -26.31 -15.29 -5.06
CA ASN A 127 -26.54 -15.72 -6.41
C ASN A 127 -25.27 -15.49 -7.25
N LYS A 128 -24.58 -16.58 -7.60
CA LYS A 128 -23.35 -16.61 -8.42
C LYS A 128 -23.52 -15.88 -9.76
N TYR A 129 -24.69 -15.97 -10.40
CA TYR A 129 -24.93 -15.34 -11.70
C TYR A 129 -24.81 -13.81 -11.67
N LEU A 130 -25.17 -13.17 -10.56
CA LEU A 130 -25.01 -11.72 -10.43
C LEU A 130 -23.54 -11.31 -10.29
N THR A 131 -22.74 -12.14 -9.63
CA THR A 131 -21.28 -11.94 -9.54
C THR A 131 -20.63 -12.11 -10.91
N ASP A 132 -20.96 -13.20 -11.62
CA ASP A 132 -20.45 -13.48 -12.97
C ASP A 132 -20.83 -12.37 -13.98
N LEU A 133 -22.05 -11.82 -13.87
CA LEU A 133 -22.49 -10.68 -14.68
C LEU A 133 -21.66 -9.42 -14.42
N MET A 134 -21.35 -9.11 -13.16
CA MET A 134 -20.51 -7.95 -12.83
C MET A 134 -19.09 -8.11 -13.36
N GLU A 135 -18.51 -9.32 -13.27
CA GLU A 135 -17.20 -9.63 -13.83
C GLU A 135 -17.16 -9.46 -15.35
N LEU A 136 -18.24 -9.82 -16.06
CA LEU A 136 -18.35 -9.62 -17.51
C LEU A 136 -18.50 -8.14 -17.88
N ILE A 137 -19.28 -7.38 -17.10
CA ILE A 137 -19.57 -5.97 -17.41
C ILE A 137 -18.36 -5.08 -17.14
N TYR A 138 -17.67 -5.29 -16.01
CA TYR A 138 -16.65 -4.36 -15.51
C TYR A 138 -15.54 -4.02 -16.53
N PRO A 139 -14.93 -4.98 -17.26
CA PRO A 139 -13.91 -4.68 -18.26
C PRO A 139 -14.43 -3.93 -19.49
N ASN A 140 -15.74 -3.98 -19.74
CA ASN A 140 -16.40 -3.38 -20.90
C ASN A 140 -16.98 -1.98 -20.60
N LEU A 141 -16.78 -1.45 -19.39
CA LEU A 141 -17.27 -0.13 -19.04
C LEU A 141 -16.49 0.97 -19.80
N PRO A 142 -17.18 1.94 -20.39
CA PRO A 142 -16.54 3.04 -21.10
C PRO A 142 -15.82 3.99 -20.13
N GLN A 143 -14.79 4.69 -20.63
CA GLN A 143 -14.06 5.69 -19.84
C GLN A 143 -14.80 7.03 -19.68
N ASN A 144 -15.77 7.31 -20.56
CA ASN A 144 -16.61 8.51 -20.55
C ASN A 144 -17.92 8.27 -19.78
N ASP A 145 -18.67 9.33 -19.49
CA ASP A 145 -19.96 9.25 -18.79
C ASP A 145 -20.91 8.21 -19.43
N TYR A 146 -21.52 7.36 -18.60
CA TYR A 146 -22.40 6.29 -19.04
C TYR A 146 -23.60 6.09 -18.12
N LYS A 147 -24.66 5.51 -18.67
CA LYS A 147 -25.87 5.17 -17.91
C LYS A 147 -25.98 3.65 -17.74
N VAL A 148 -26.24 3.23 -16.52
CA VAL A 148 -26.57 1.85 -16.17
C VAL A 148 -28.08 1.77 -15.92
N SER A 149 -28.76 0.85 -16.62
CA SER A 149 -30.19 0.58 -16.40
C SER A 149 -30.34 -0.90 -16.03
N VAL A 150 -30.84 -1.18 -14.83
CA VAL A 150 -31.08 -2.56 -14.33
C VAL A 150 -32.58 -2.75 -14.15
N VAL A 151 -33.11 -3.84 -14.71
CA VAL A 151 -34.53 -4.24 -14.55
C VAL A 151 -34.58 -5.71 -14.18
N ILE A 152 -35.39 -6.04 -13.17
CA ILE A 152 -35.69 -7.40 -12.74
C ILE A 152 -37.20 -7.61 -12.88
N THR A 153 -37.61 -8.66 -13.58
CA THR A 153 -39.02 -9.03 -13.75
C THR A 153 -39.37 -10.30 -12.96
N ASP A 154 -40.64 -10.47 -12.62
CA ASP A 154 -41.14 -11.64 -11.89
C ASP A 154 -41.24 -12.90 -12.77
N ASN A 155 -41.35 -12.72 -14.09
CA ASN A 155 -41.39 -13.80 -15.06
C ASN A 155 -40.59 -13.41 -16.32
N PRO A 156 -39.44 -14.06 -16.60
CA PRO A 156 -38.61 -13.71 -17.76
C PRO A 156 -39.21 -14.14 -19.11
N TYR A 157 -40.24 -15.00 -19.12
CA TYR A 157 -40.81 -15.58 -20.35
C TYR A 157 -42.21 -15.05 -20.69
N SER A 158 -42.83 -14.24 -19.81
CA SER A 158 -44.16 -13.68 -20.04
C SER A 158 -44.11 -12.30 -20.67
N LYS A 159 -45.02 -12.04 -21.62
CA LYS A 159 -45.25 -10.69 -22.16
C LYS A 159 -45.96 -9.77 -21.17
N GLU A 160 -46.57 -10.32 -20.13
CA GLU A 160 -47.28 -9.60 -19.06
C GLU A 160 -46.45 -9.52 -17.76
N ALA A 161 -45.15 -9.78 -17.84
CA ALA A 161 -44.26 -9.77 -16.69
C ALA A 161 -44.23 -8.40 -15.99
N LYS A 162 -44.27 -8.43 -14.66
CA LYS A 162 -44.22 -7.21 -13.84
C LYS A 162 -42.78 -6.90 -13.45
N ASN A 163 -42.44 -5.61 -13.48
CA ASN A 163 -41.15 -5.14 -12.97
C ASN A 163 -41.13 -5.26 -11.44
N VAL A 164 -40.25 -6.10 -10.94
CA VAL A 164 -39.99 -6.28 -9.50
C VAL A 164 -39.03 -5.20 -9.00
N PHE A 165 -38.05 -4.83 -9.84
CA PHE A 165 -37.06 -3.82 -9.51
C PHE A 165 -36.58 -3.09 -10.77
N SER A 166 -36.39 -1.78 -10.66
CA SER A 166 -35.82 -0.96 -11.73
C SER A 166 -34.89 0.09 -11.12
N LEU A 167 -33.67 0.18 -11.64
CA LEU A 167 -32.69 1.21 -11.26
C LEU A 167 -32.09 1.84 -12.51
N ASN A 168 -32.13 3.18 -12.57
CA ASN A 168 -31.43 3.97 -13.56
C ASN A 168 -30.35 4.77 -12.84
N TYR A 169 -29.08 4.53 -13.18
CA TYR A 169 -27.94 5.17 -12.54
C TYR A 169 -27.05 5.83 -13.59
N LEU A 170 -26.78 7.13 -13.43
CA LEU A 170 -25.83 7.88 -14.25
C LEU A 170 -24.47 7.84 -13.56
N VAL A 171 -23.47 7.30 -14.24
CA VAL A 171 -22.07 7.39 -13.83
C VAL A 171 -21.46 8.56 -14.59
N ASP A 172 -21.41 9.73 -13.93
CA ASP A 172 -20.69 10.90 -14.42
C ASP A 172 -19.51 11.22 -13.51
N ASN A 173 -18.38 11.62 -14.09
CA ASN A 173 -17.19 12.01 -13.32
C ASN A 173 -17.30 13.46 -12.77
N ARG A 174 -18.46 14.11 -12.94
CA ARG A 174 -18.69 15.52 -12.59
C ARG A 174 -19.40 15.66 -11.23
N THR A 175 -20.06 14.60 -10.76
CA THR A 175 -20.88 14.57 -9.56
C THR A 175 -20.71 13.22 -8.84
N PRO A 176 -19.79 13.08 -7.88
CA PRO A 176 -19.71 11.89 -7.05
C PRO A 176 -20.96 11.80 -6.17
N LYS A 177 -22.00 11.12 -6.65
CA LYS A 177 -23.18 10.81 -5.84
C LYS A 177 -22.99 9.43 -5.22
N ASP A 178 -22.99 9.40 -3.90
CA ASP A 178 -23.07 8.16 -3.14
C ASP A 178 -24.45 7.50 -3.45
N PRO A 179 -24.50 6.26 -3.96
CA PRO A 179 -25.76 5.57 -4.26
C PRO A 179 -26.67 5.39 -3.05
N LYS A 180 -26.19 5.64 -1.81
CA LYS A 180 -27.00 5.62 -0.58
C LYS A 180 -27.59 6.97 -0.17
N LYS A 181 -27.31 8.07 -0.88
CA LYS A 181 -27.82 9.42 -0.53
C LYS A 181 -29.20 9.75 -1.10
N LEU A 182 -29.90 8.77 -1.65
CA LEU A 182 -31.30 8.88 -2.08
C LEU A 182 -32.17 7.95 -1.23
N GLN A 183 -32.26 8.26 0.07
CA GLN A 183 -33.37 7.89 0.95
C GLN A 183 -33.69 9.09 1.82
#